data_AF-A0A5C4W632-F1
#
_entry.id   AF-A0A5C4W632-F1
#
_cell.length_a   1.000
_cell.length_b   1.000
_cell.length_c   1.000
_cell.angle_alpha   90.00
_cell.angle_beta   90.00
_cell.angle_gamma   90.00
#
_symmetry.space_group_name_H-M   'P 1'
#
loop_
_entity.id
_entity.type
_entity.pdbx_description
1 polymer ?
#
loop_
_entity_poly.entity_id
_entity_poly.type
_entity_poly.pdbx_seq_one_letter_code
_entity_poly.pdbx_strand_id
1 'polypeptide(L)'
;MERKKILLRLDPVVHDALARWASDELRSTNSQIEFLLRRALSEAGRLPDGVGRMRPRGRPRKAPEDGTDQEEEEEERVDGDAGEAG
;
A
#
# COMPACT_ATOMS: atom_id res chain seq x y z
N MET A 1 -3.97 -15.31 -9.02
CA MET A 1 -4.78 -14.08 -9.15
C MET A 1 -3.83 -12.93 -9.32
N GLU A 2 -3.88 -12.34 -10.50
CA GLU A 2 -3.19 -11.09 -10.79
C GLU A 2 -3.87 -9.96 -10.00
N ARG A 3 -3.09 -9.07 -9.40
CA ARG A 3 -3.62 -7.91 -8.67
C ARG A 3 -3.64 -6.72 -9.61
N LYS A 4 -4.80 -6.11 -9.77
CA LYS A 4 -4.89 -4.84 -10.48
C LYS A 4 -4.47 -3.71 -9.53
N LYS A 5 -3.38 -2.99 -9.86
CA LYS A 5 -3.05 -1.72 -9.22
C LYS A 5 -4.01 -0.66 -9.77
N ILE A 6 -4.70 0.06 -8.89
CA ILE A 6 -5.57 1.18 -9.26
C ILE A 6 -5.16 2.41 -8.45
N LEU A 7 -5.15 3.58 -9.08
CA LEU A 7 -4.96 4.84 -8.37
C LEU A 7 -6.31 5.27 -7.78
N LEU A 8 -6.39 5.32 -6.45
CA LEU A 8 -7.56 5.78 -5.72
C LEU A 8 -7.35 7.24 -5.33
N ARG A 9 -8.30 8.11 -5.71
CA ARG A 9 -8.37 9.46 -5.16
C ARG A 9 -9.17 9.39 -3.88
N LEU A 10 -8.53 9.68 -2.76
CA LEU A 10 -9.14 9.70 -1.45
C LEU A 10 -8.85 11.04 -0.79
N ASP A 11 -9.81 11.54 -0.02
CA ASP A 11 -9.54 12.66 0.87
C ASP A 11 -8.42 12.29 1.86
N PRO A 12 -7.38 13.14 2.06
CA PRO A 12 -6.26 12.82 2.94
C PRO A 12 -6.66 12.45 4.37
N VAL A 13 -7.69 13.10 4.92
CA VAL A 13 -8.16 12.83 6.28
C VAL A 13 -8.79 11.44 6.36
N VAL A 14 -9.50 11.03 5.30
CA VAL A 14 -10.08 9.68 5.21
C VAL A 14 -8.99 8.63 5.05
N HIS A 15 -7.95 8.91 4.25
CA HIS A 15 -6.80 8.04 4.12
C HIS A 15 -6.14 7.80 5.49
N ASP A 16 -5.90 8.86 6.26
CA ASP A 16 -5.27 8.76 7.57
C ASP A 16 -6.12 7.98 8.57
N ALA A 17 -7.43 8.20 8.57
CA ALA A 17 -8.36 7.43 9.40
C ALA A 17 -8.30 5.92 9.07
N LEU A 18 -8.27 5.56 7.78
CA LEU A 18 -8.13 4.17 7.34
C LEU A 18 -6.77 3.58 7.74
N ALA A 19 -5.68 4.34 7.63
CA ALA A 19 -4.35 3.90 8.01
C ALA A 19 -4.23 3.62 9.52
N ARG A 20 -4.81 4.50 10.35
CA ARG A 20 -4.88 4.29 11.81
C ARG A 20 -5.70 3.05 12.15
N TRP A 21 -6.90 2.92 11.60
CA TRP A 21 -7.73 1.73 11.84
C TRP A 21 -7.06 0.43 11.39
N ALA A 22 -6.39 0.45 10.22
CA ALA A 22 -5.62 -0.70 9.77
C ALA A 22 -4.51 -1.07 10.78
N SER A 23 -3.83 -0.07 11.33
CA SER A 23 -2.76 -0.25 12.32
C SER A 23 -3.28 -0.85 13.62
N ASP A 24 -4.41 -0.34 14.14
CA ASP A 24 -5.07 -0.85 15.34
C ASP A 24 -5.47 -2.33 15.19
N GLU A 25 -5.87 -2.73 13.98
CA GLU A 25 -6.21 -4.12 13.73
C GLU A 25 -4.99 -5.00 13.47
N LEU A 26 -3.79 -4.45 13.17
CA LEU A 26 -2.60 -5.15 12.64
C LEU A 26 -2.75 -5.59 11.16
N ARG A 27 -3.32 -4.74 10.30
CA ARG A 27 -3.42 -4.93 8.84
C ARG A 27 -2.61 -3.85 8.10
N SER A 28 -2.23 -4.14 6.86
CA SER A 28 -1.84 -3.07 5.95
C SER A 28 -3.06 -2.27 5.52
N THR A 29 -2.89 -0.99 5.22
CA THR A 29 -3.96 -0.10 4.73
C THR A 29 -4.68 -0.69 3.51
N ASN A 30 -3.93 -1.24 2.54
CA ASN A 30 -4.51 -1.91 1.37
C ASN A 30 -5.36 -3.14 1.75
N SER A 31 -4.95 -3.90 2.76
CA SER A 31 -5.74 -5.03 3.24
C SER A 31 -7.00 -4.56 3.96
N GLN A 32 -6.94 -3.45 4.69
CA GLN A 32 -8.11 -2.85 5.32
C GLN A 32 -9.11 -2.35 4.26
N ILE A 33 -8.64 -1.62 3.24
CA ILE A 33 -9.45 -1.14 2.13
C ILE A 33 -10.15 -2.31 1.41
N GLU A 34 -9.41 -3.36 1.06
CA GLU A 34 -9.98 -4.56 0.42
C GLU A 34 -11.06 -5.23 1.29
N PHE A 35 -10.84 -5.32 2.60
CA PHE A 35 -11.83 -5.85 3.54
C PHE A 35 -13.12 -5.04 3.53
N LEU A 36 -13.01 -3.71 3.60
CA LEU A 36 -14.16 -2.81 3.59
C LEU A 36 -14.93 -2.87 2.28
N LEU A 37 -14.23 -2.88 1.15
CA LEU A 37 -14.87 -3.00 -0.17
C LEU A 37 -15.65 -4.31 -0.31
N ARG A 38 -15.07 -5.44 0.11
CA ARG A 38 -15.76 -6.74 0.09
C ARG A 38 -16.98 -6.75 0.99
N ARG A 39 -16.84 -6.20 2.20
CA ARG A 39 -17.95 -6.09 3.14
C ARG A 39 -19.08 -5.24 2.55
N ALA A 40 -18.77 -4.06 2.03
CA ALA A 40 -19.76 -3.18 1.40
C ALA A 40 -20.45 -3.82 0.20
N LEU A 41 -19.69 -4.53 -0.66
CA LEU A 41 -20.27 -5.29 -1.79
C LEU A 41 -21.18 -6.41 -1.30
N SER A 42 -20.81 -7.13 -0.23
CA SER A 42 -21.62 -8.19 0.35
C SER A 42 -22.91 -7.64 0.97
N GLU A 43 -22.82 -6.57 1.74
CA GLU A 43 -23.96 -5.89 2.36
C GLU A 43 -24.92 -5.32 1.30
N ALA A 44 -24.39 -4.86 0.17
CA ALA A 44 -25.18 -4.41 -0.97
C ALA A 44 -25.75 -5.55 -1.85
N GLY A 45 -25.43 -6.82 -1.56
CA GLY A 45 -25.82 -7.96 -2.39
C GLY A 45 -25.17 -7.97 -3.79
N ARG A 46 -24.00 -7.34 -3.93
CA ARG A 46 -23.27 -7.15 -5.20
C ARG A 46 -21.93 -7.87 -5.25
N LEU A 47 -21.62 -8.69 -4.25
CA LEU A 47 -20.38 -9.46 -4.24
C LEU A 47 -20.46 -10.57 -5.31
N PRO A 48 -19.55 -10.64 -6.29
CA PRO A 48 -19.60 -11.65 -7.33
C PRO A 48 -19.40 -13.08 -6.82
N ASP A 49 -20.05 -14.05 -7.45
CA ASP A 49 -19.78 -15.47 -7.20
C ASP A 49 -18.37 -15.82 -7.71
N GLY A 50 -17.46 -16.19 -6.80
CA GLY A 50 -16.08 -16.55 -7.14
C GLY A 50 -15.00 -15.60 -6.61
N VAL A 51 -15.34 -14.61 -5.76
CA VAL A 51 -14.29 -13.85 -5.08
C VAL A 51 -13.48 -14.78 -4.16
N GLY A 52 -12.21 -14.98 -4.49
CA GLY A 52 -11.29 -15.83 -3.73
C GLY A 52 -11.09 -15.37 -2.28
N ARG A 53 -10.66 -16.30 -1.41
CA ARG A 53 -10.38 -16.00 0.00
C ARG A 53 -9.37 -14.86 0.14
N MET A 54 -9.61 -13.97 1.11
CA MET A 54 -8.65 -12.94 1.47
C MET A 54 -7.34 -13.60 1.91
N ARG A 55 -6.20 -13.09 1.42
CA ARG A 55 -4.91 -13.66 1.80
C ARG A 55 -4.65 -13.43 3.29
N PRO A 56 -4.07 -14.41 4.00
CA PRO A 56 -3.72 -14.26 5.41
C PRO A 56 -2.70 -13.14 5.61
N ARG A 57 -2.68 -12.61 6.84
CA ARG A 57 -1.79 -11.53 7.28
C ARG A 57 -0.33 -11.94 7.08
N GLY A 58 0.50 -11.00 6.65
CA GLY A 58 1.94 -11.19 6.47
C GLY A 58 2.43 -10.70 5.11
N ARG A 59 3.74 -10.45 5.02
CA ARG A 59 4.40 -10.02 3.79
C ARG A 59 4.28 -11.15 2.75
N PRO A 60 3.72 -10.91 1.56
CA PRO A 60 3.85 -11.84 0.43
C PRO A 60 5.34 -12.17 0.21
N ARG A 61 5.71 -13.44 0.07
CA ARG A 61 7.07 -13.80 -0.33
C ARG A 61 7.40 -13.08 -1.65
N LYS A 62 8.56 -12.42 -1.73
CA LYS A 62 9.02 -11.72 -2.94
C LYS A 62 9.12 -12.74 -4.07
N ALA A 63 8.24 -12.66 -5.05
CA ALA A 63 8.46 -13.26 -6.36
C ALA A 63 9.40 -12.31 -7.13
N PRO A 64 10.27 -12.80 -8.01
CA PRO A 64 11.14 -11.95 -8.81
C PRO A 64 10.28 -10.96 -9.60
N GLU A 65 10.63 -9.68 -9.48
CA GLU A 65 9.83 -8.54 -9.90
C GLU A 65 10.07 -8.27 -11.38
N ASP A 66 8.99 -8.15 -12.15
CA ASP A 66 9.02 -7.54 -13.47
C ASP A 66 8.65 -6.05 -13.30
N GLY A 67 9.64 -5.18 -13.55
CA GLY A 67 9.46 -3.86 -14.15
C GLY A 67 8.86 -2.73 -13.33
N THR A 68 9.74 -1.76 -13.01
CA THR A 68 9.52 -0.31 -12.83
C THR A 68 8.71 0.15 -11.63
N ASP A 69 9.42 0.73 -10.65
CA ASP A 69 9.20 2.10 -10.19
C ASP A 69 10.60 2.68 -9.90
N GLN A 70 11.11 3.50 -10.82
CA GLN A 70 12.24 4.40 -10.60
C GLN A 70 11.65 5.65 -9.97
N GLU A 71 12.06 5.98 -8.75
CA GLU A 71 12.08 7.34 -8.19
C GLU A 71 12.55 7.21 -6.74
N GLU A 72 13.84 7.48 -6.52
CA GLU A 72 14.46 8.03 -5.30
C GLU A 72 15.97 8.14 -5.61
N GLU A 73 16.30 9.06 -6.52
CA GLU A 73 17.63 9.69 -6.60
C GLU A 73 17.58 11.01 -5.80
N GLU A 74 18.74 11.42 -5.30
CA GLU A 74 19.09 12.76 -4.80
C GLU A 74 18.69 13.14 -3.37
N GLU A 75 19.37 12.58 -2.36
CA GLU A 75 19.68 13.35 -1.13
C GLU A 75 20.79 12.71 -0.26
N GLU A 76 21.96 12.36 -0.80
CA GLU A 76 23.09 11.95 0.06
C GLU A 76 24.49 12.13 -0.56
N ARG A 77 24.77 13.26 -1.21
CA ARG A 77 26.16 13.62 -1.59
C ARG A 77 26.42 15.13 -1.58
N VAL A 78 26.18 15.81 -0.47
CA VAL A 78 26.84 17.12 -0.20
C VAL A 78 27.25 17.18 1.27
N ASP A 79 28.18 16.30 1.66
CA ASP A 79 29.05 16.53 2.81
C ASP A 79 30.49 16.29 2.35
N GLY A 80 31.04 17.34 1.73
CA GLY A 80 32.42 17.42 1.28
C GLY A 80 33.05 18.68 1.84
N ASP A 81 33.32 18.64 3.14
CA ASP A 81 34.23 19.51 3.87
C ASP A 81 35.52 19.74 3.06
N ALA A 82 35.70 20.97 2.59
CA ALA A 82 36.98 21.45 2.06
C ALA A 82 37.50 22.51 3.03
N GLY A 83 38.22 22.02 4.03
CA GLY A 83 39.00 22.80 4.97
C GLY A 83 40.02 23.71 4.29
N GLU A 84 40.14 24.87 4.91
CA GLU A 84 41.05 25.98 4.67
C GLU A 84 42.51 25.67 5.06
N ALA A 85 43.40 26.62 4.73
CA ALA A 85 44.84 26.75 5.01
C ALA A 85 45.75 26.11 3.95
N GLY A 86 46.76 26.79 3.42
CA GLY A 86 47.48 27.99 3.84
C GLY A 86 48.91 27.86 3.33
#